data_AF-A0A936VJZ7-F1
#
_entry.id   AF-A0A936VJZ7-F1
#
_cell.length_a   1.000
_cell.length_b   1.000
_cell.length_c   1.000
_cell.angle_alpha   90.00
_cell.angle_beta   90.00
_cell.angle_gamma   90.00
#
_symmetry.space_group_name_H-M   'P 1'
#
loop_
_entity.id
_entity.type
_entity.pdbx_description
1 polymer ?
#
loop_
_entity_poly.entity_id
_entity_poly.type
_entity_poly.pdbx_seq_one_letter_code
_entity_poly.pdbx_strand_id
1 'polypeptide(L)'
;MTIGKLLVERLGAAEPAAESPLVLADASHSVELVFFDRDRYSVTLSELNLGAAIGAPADARAYLSAAAAAVARRLSFLEEQLAVWELDGSEGLAQLRSSPPQHEGDELTYWEVTLWADQPHAQLARYRWAPGMAERERMAYPATFALIGRMAEALAEALAE
;
A
#
# COMPACT_ATOMS: atom_id res chain seq x y z
N MET A 1 -9.12 11.20 15.14
CA MET A 1 -9.67 10.17 14.23
C MET A 1 -8.51 9.66 13.41
N THR A 2 -8.43 8.37 13.11
CA THR A 2 -7.27 7.83 12.37
C THR A 2 -7.50 7.89 10.86
N ILE A 3 -6.42 7.83 10.07
CA ILE A 3 -6.51 7.94 8.61
C ILE A 3 -7.29 6.78 8.00
N GLY A 4 -7.18 5.56 8.55
CA GLY A 4 -7.98 4.41 8.13
C GLY A 4 -9.48 4.62 8.36
N LYS A 5 -9.87 5.22 9.50
CA LYS A 5 -11.29 5.54 9.78
C LYS A 5 -11.82 6.62 8.86
N LEU A 6 -11.05 7.69 8.64
CA LEU A 6 -11.37 8.75 7.68
C LEU A 6 -11.63 8.19 6.28
N LEU A 7 -10.77 7.28 5.83
CA LEU A 7 -10.89 6.63 4.52
C LEU A 7 -12.17 5.79 4.41
N VAL A 8 -12.49 5.00 5.43
CA VAL A 8 -13.73 4.20 5.48
C VAL A 8 -14.98 5.09 5.46
N GLU A 9 -15.01 6.13 6.28
CA GLU A 9 -16.12 7.09 6.32
C GLU A 9 -16.32 7.75 4.96
N ARG A 10 -15.22 8.18 4.32
CA ARG A 10 -15.28 8.81 3.01
C ARG A 10 -15.78 7.85 1.93
N LEU A 11 -15.30 6.60 1.93
CA LEU A 11 -15.74 5.57 1.00
C LEU A 11 -17.23 5.26 1.14
N GLY A 12 -17.74 5.22 2.38
CA GLY A 12 -19.15 4.97 2.68
C GLY A 12 -20.08 6.15 2.43
N ALA A 13 -19.57 7.39 2.54
CA ALA A 13 -20.36 8.61 2.32
C ALA A 13 -20.41 9.07 0.86
N ALA A 14 -19.48 8.61 0.03
CA ALA A 14 -19.38 9.05 -1.35
C ALA A 14 -20.43 8.37 -2.25
N GLU A 15 -21.20 9.15 -3.01
CA GLU A 15 -22.16 8.68 -4.04
C GLU A 15 -21.53 7.61 -4.94
N PRO A 16 -22.20 6.51 -5.31
CA PRO A 16 -21.61 5.34 -5.99
C PRO A 16 -20.69 5.66 -7.18
N ALA A 17 -20.97 6.74 -7.91
CA ALA A 17 -20.19 7.22 -9.04
C ALA A 17 -18.98 8.12 -8.68
N ALA A 18 -18.51 8.12 -7.43
CA ALA A 18 -17.35 8.94 -7.05
C ALA A 18 -16.12 8.61 -7.89
N GLU A 19 -15.48 9.67 -8.38
CA GLU A 19 -14.34 9.57 -9.28
C GLU A 19 -13.11 9.00 -8.55
N SER A 20 -12.38 8.15 -9.27
CA SER A 20 -11.06 7.65 -8.90
C SER A 20 -10.01 8.62 -9.48
N PRO A 21 -9.00 9.04 -8.71
CA PRO A 21 -8.66 8.57 -7.37
C PRO A 21 -9.45 9.25 -6.24
N LEU A 22 -9.62 8.54 -5.13
CA LEU A 22 -10.08 9.14 -3.87
C LEU A 22 -8.88 9.66 -3.08
N VAL A 23 -8.81 10.98 -2.92
CA VAL A 23 -7.74 11.66 -2.17
C VAL A 23 -8.27 12.20 -0.84
N LEU A 24 -7.51 11.96 0.22
CA LEU A 24 -7.75 12.44 1.57
C LEU A 24 -6.45 12.92 2.20
N ALA A 25 -6.54 13.90 3.09
CA ALA A 25 -5.42 14.31 3.93
C ALA A 25 -5.91 14.73 5.30
N ASP A 26 -5.09 14.48 6.31
CA ASP A 26 -5.20 15.09 7.64
C ASP A 26 -3.91 15.85 7.98
N ALA A 27 -3.70 16.21 9.24
CA ALA A 27 -2.52 16.97 9.67
C ALA A 27 -1.21 16.17 9.59
N SER A 28 -1.28 14.84 9.51
CA SER A 28 -0.13 13.94 9.64
C SER A 28 0.04 13.02 8.44
N HIS A 29 -0.99 12.80 7.63
CA HIS A 29 -0.96 11.87 6.51
C HIS A 29 -1.75 12.36 5.31
N SER A 30 -1.37 11.87 4.14
CA SER A 30 -2.15 11.92 2.91
C SER A 30 -2.39 10.51 2.40
N VAL A 31 -3.58 10.24 1.88
CA VAL A 31 -3.95 8.99 1.24
C VAL A 31 -4.47 9.29 -0.15
N GLU A 32 -4.01 8.52 -1.12
CA GLU A 32 -4.59 8.42 -2.43
C GLU A 32 -4.96 6.96 -2.70
N LEU A 33 -6.24 6.70 -2.94
CA LEU A 33 -6.77 5.38 -3.25
C LEU A 33 -7.23 5.35 -4.72
N VAL A 34 -6.55 4.55 -5.53
CA VAL A 34 -6.93 4.28 -6.92
C VAL A 34 -7.70 2.97 -6.97
N PHE A 35 -8.91 3.00 -7.52
CA PHE A 35 -9.77 1.83 -7.70
C PHE A 35 -10.48 1.86 -9.06
N PHE A 36 -10.87 0.69 -9.54
CA PHE A 36 -11.57 0.51 -10.82
C PHE A 36 -13.09 0.57 -10.69
N ASP A 37 -13.60 0.01 -9.59
CA ASP A 37 -15.02 -0.08 -9.30
C ASP A 37 -15.24 0.03 -7.79
N ARG A 38 -16.45 0.40 -7.39
CA ARG A 38 -16.85 0.53 -6.00
C ARG A 38 -18.33 0.28 -5.85
N ASP A 39 -18.66 -0.54 -4.86
CA ASP A 39 -20.03 -0.78 -4.43
C ASP A 39 -20.30 -0.16 -3.05
N ARG A 40 -21.36 -0.61 -2.38
CA ARG A 40 -21.78 -0.11 -1.07
C ARG A 40 -20.78 -0.38 0.06
N TYR A 41 -19.94 -1.40 -0.06
CA TYR A 41 -19.06 -1.90 1.01
C TYR A 41 -17.65 -2.27 0.56
N SER A 42 -17.37 -2.26 -0.74
CA SER A 42 -16.11 -2.71 -1.31
C SER A 42 -15.63 -1.82 -2.46
N VAL A 43 -14.31 -1.84 -2.69
CA VAL A 43 -13.65 -1.30 -3.88
C VAL A 43 -12.91 -2.43 -4.60
N THR A 44 -12.75 -2.28 -5.90
CA THR A 44 -11.74 -3.03 -6.66
C THR A 44 -10.47 -2.20 -6.70
N LEU A 45 -9.59 -2.43 -5.71
CA LEU A 45 -8.33 -1.72 -5.53
C LEU A 45 -7.40 -1.92 -6.73
N SER A 46 -6.81 -0.82 -7.21
CA SER A 46 -5.64 -0.86 -8.10
C SER A 46 -4.37 -0.51 -7.33
N GLU A 47 -4.42 0.52 -6.49
CA GLU A 47 -3.25 1.06 -5.80
C GLU A 47 -3.69 1.87 -4.56
N LEU A 48 -2.90 1.80 -3.50
CA LEU A 48 -3.03 2.63 -2.31
C LEU A 48 -1.69 3.34 -2.06
N ASN A 49 -1.68 4.66 -2.16
CA ASN A 49 -0.55 5.50 -1.80
C ASN A 49 -0.83 6.19 -0.47
N LEU A 50 0.16 6.21 0.42
CA LEU A 50 0.09 6.87 1.71
C LEU A 50 1.36 7.69 1.93
N GLY A 51 1.22 9.01 2.08
CA GLY A 51 2.31 9.90 2.50
C GLY A 51 2.21 10.26 3.97
N ALA A 52 3.35 10.39 4.65
CA ALA A 52 3.46 10.96 5.98
C ALA A 52 3.92 12.42 5.90
N ALA A 53 3.30 13.30 6.67
CA ALA A 53 3.61 14.73 6.73
C ALA A 53 4.82 15.00 7.64
N ILE A 54 5.90 14.26 7.42
CA ILE A 54 7.20 14.42 8.10
C ILE A 54 8.26 14.80 7.06
N GLY A 55 9.32 15.47 7.53
CA GLY A 55 10.48 15.74 6.66
C GLY A 55 11.28 14.48 6.38
N ALA A 56 12.17 14.56 5.39
CA ALA A 56 13.14 13.50 5.11
C ALA A 56 13.92 13.12 6.38
N PRO A 57 14.05 11.82 6.71
CA PRO A 57 14.81 11.37 7.86
C PRO A 57 16.30 11.64 7.64
N ALA A 58 17.01 11.94 8.73
CA ALA A 58 18.46 12.18 8.67
C ALA A 58 19.27 10.93 8.26
N ASP A 59 18.77 9.73 8.59
CA ASP A 59 19.32 8.44 8.18
C ASP A 59 18.23 7.65 7.43
N ALA A 60 18.24 7.77 6.10
CA ALA A 60 17.28 7.09 5.24
C ALA A 60 17.36 5.57 5.36
N ARG A 61 18.56 5.00 5.50
CA ARG A 61 18.73 3.54 5.58
C ARG A 61 18.12 2.98 6.86
N ALA A 62 18.40 3.62 8.00
CA ALA A 62 17.83 3.22 9.28
C ALA A 62 16.30 3.37 9.29
N TYR A 63 15.80 4.50 8.79
CA TYR A 63 14.37 4.75 8.65
C TYR A 63 13.67 3.68 7.80
N LEU A 64 14.15 3.44 6.58
CA LEU A 64 13.56 2.47 5.66
C LEU A 64 13.61 1.04 6.22
N SER A 65 14.69 0.69 6.91
CA SER A 65 14.78 -0.62 7.57
C SER A 65 13.72 -0.79 8.66
N ALA A 66 13.50 0.24 9.49
CA ALA A 66 12.49 0.22 10.54
C ALA A 66 11.07 0.19 9.97
N ALA A 67 10.79 1.08 9.01
CA ALA A 67 9.51 1.17 8.32
C ALA A 67 9.17 -0.13 7.59
N ALA A 68 10.11 -0.73 6.84
CA ALA A 68 9.89 -2.01 6.17
C ALA A 68 9.58 -3.14 7.15
N ALA A 69 10.31 -3.23 8.26
CA ALA A 69 10.02 -4.22 9.29
C ALA A 69 8.63 -4.00 9.92
N ALA A 70 8.22 -2.75 10.12
CA ALA A 70 6.89 -2.40 10.62
C ALA A 70 5.80 -2.76 9.62
N VAL A 71 5.97 -2.43 8.33
CA VAL A 71 5.05 -2.81 7.24
C VAL A 71 4.84 -4.32 7.21
N ALA A 72 5.92 -5.11 7.20
CA ALA A 72 5.83 -6.57 7.15
C ALA A 72 5.03 -7.16 8.34
N ARG A 73 5.21 -6.61 9.55
CA ARG A 73 4.44 -7.03 10.73
C ARG A 73 2.97 -6.58 10.66
N ARG A 74 2.72 -5.32 10.32
CA ARG A 74 1.38 -4.71 10.39
C ARG A 74 0.46 -5.20 9.27
N LEU A 75 1.01 -5.48 8.09
CA LEU A 75 0.29 -6.08 6.97
C LEU A 75 0.29 -7.62 6.99
N SER A 76 0.62 -8.26 8.12
CA SER A 76 0.60 -9.72 8.27
C SER A 76 -0.79 -10.36 8.14
N PHE A 77 -1.84 -9.54 8.02
CA PHE A 77 -3.21 -9.98 7.73
C PHE A 77 -3.51 -10.14 6.25
N LEU A 78 -2.60 -9.74 5.36
CA LEU A 78 -2.71 -10.05 3.93
C LEU A 78 -2.56 -11.56 3.70
N GLU A 79 -3.07 -12.02 2.57
CA GLU A 79 -3.07 -13.45 2.21
C GLU A 79 -1.64 -14.01 2.12
N GLU A 80 -0.70 -13.21 1.62
CA GLU A 80 0.73 -13.54 1.58
C GLU A 80 1.56 -12.62 2.49
N GLN A 81 2.48 -13.21 3.24
CA GLN A 81 3.42 -12.47 4.08
C GLN A 81 4.39 -11.65 3.23
N LEU A 82 4.65 -10.41 3.64
CA LEU A 82 5.64 -9.54 3.01
C LEU A 82 7.03 -9.77 3.59
N ALA A 83 8.04 -9.82 2.73
CA ALA A 83 9.45 -9.80 3.10
C ALA A 83 10.18 -8.69 2.34
N VAL A 84 11.25 -8.15 2.95
CA VAL A 84 12.12 -7.16 2.28
C VAL A 84 12.79 -7.82 1.09
N TRP A 85 12.54 -7.26 -0.10
CA TRP A 85 13.15 -7.66 -1.35
C TRP A 85 14.40 -6.82 -1.64
N GLU A 86 14.30 -5.51 -1.43
CA GLU A 86 15.37 -4.55 -1.70
C GLU A 86 15.39 -3.45 -0.64
N LEU A 87 16.58 -2.99 -0.28
CA LEU A 87 16.78 -1.85 0.60
C LEU A 87 18.03 -1.09 0.15
N ASP A 88 17.78 0.03 -0.53
CA ASP A 88 18.81 0.95 -0.99
C ASP A 88 18.71 2.27 -0.22
N GLY A 89 19.61 2.46 0.74
CA GLY A 89 19.66 3.67 1.54
C GLY A 89 20.20 4.88 0.79
N SER A 90 20.93 4.70 -0.30
CA SER A 90 21.45 5.78 -1.15
C SER A 90 20.37 6.34 -2.07
N GLU A 91 19.54 5.46 -2.65
CA GLU A 91 18.39 5.84 -3.46
C GLU A 91 17.15 6.20 -2.62
N GLY A 92 17.23 6.01 -1.29
CA GLY A 92 16.14 6.34 -0.38
C GLY A 92 14.91 5.45 -0.56
N LEU A 93 15.11 4.18 -0.95
CA LEU A 93 14.04 3.25 -1.32
C LEU A 93 14.16 1.91 -0.60
N ALA A 94 13.02 1.36 -0.18
CA ALA A 94 12.90 -0.04 0.21
C ALA A 94 11.69 -0.69 -0.46
N GLN A 95 11.84 -1.93 -0.90
CA GLN A 95 10.78 -2.69 -1.53
C GLN A 95 10.53 -3.98 -0.76
N LEU A 96 9.26 -4.27 -0.51
CA LEU A 96 8.78 -5.51 0.07
C LEU A 96 7.90 -6.22 -0.93
N ARG A 97 7.98 -7.55 -0.97
CA ARG A 97 7.11 -8.40 -1.81
C ARG A 97 6.58 -9.58 -1.02
N SER A 98 5.46 -10.14 -1.48
CA SER A 98 4.99 -11.43 -0.98
C SER A 98 6.09 -12.50 -1.08
N SER A 99 6.32 -13.22 0.00
CA SER A 99 7.31 -14.29 0.09
C SER A 99 6.77 -15.45 0.94
N PRO A 100 6.39 -16.58 0.33
CA PRO A 100 6.39 -16.82 -1.13
C PRO A 100 5.28 -16.03 -1.85
N PRO A 101 5.44 -15.74 -3.16
CA PRO A 101 4.33 -15.27 -3.99
C PRO A 101 3.32 -16.41 -4.24
N GLN A 102 2.08 -16.07 -4.56
CA GLN A 102 1.06 -17.03 -4.95
C GLN A 102 1.28 -17.50 -6.39
N HIS A 103 1.07 -18.79 -6.64
CA HIS A 103 1.22 -19.40 -7.97
C HIS A 103 -0.12 -19.98 -8.43
N GLU A 104 -0.47 -19.74 -9.68
CA GLU A 104 -1.58 -20.41 -10.39
C GLU A 104 -1.09 -20.86 -11.77
N GLY A 105 -0.69 -22.15 -11.87
CA GLY A 105 0.02 -22.64 -13.03
C GLY A 105 1.38 -21.94 -13.19
N ASP A 106 1.59 -21.29 -14.34
CA ASP A 106 2.80 -20.51 -14.62
C ASP A 106 2.66 -19.02 -14.23
N GLU A 107 1.48 -18.60 -13.74
CA GLU A 107 1.26 -17.22 -13.27
C GLU A 107 1.69 -17.06 -11.81
N LEU A 108 2.39 -15.96 -11.53
CA LEU A 108 2.76 -15.49 -10.20
C LEU A 108 1.95 -14.26 -9.84
N THR A 109 1.36 -14.24 -8.65
CA THR A 109 0.76 -13.04 -8.07
C THR A 109 1.38 -12.70 -6.71
N TYR A 110 1.52 -11.42 -6.42
CA TYR A 110 2.13 -10.95 -5.18
C TYR A 110 1.69 -9.52 -4.84
N TRP A 111 1.63 -9.23 -3.55
CA TRP A 111 1.65 -7.87 -3.04
C TRP A 111 3.06 -7.30 -3.13
N GLU A 112 3.14 -6.02 -3.44
CA GLU A 112 4.36 -5.23 -3.32
C GLU A 112 4.06 -3.96 -2.51
N VAL A 113 4.97 -3.64 -1.59
CA VAL A 113 5.02 -2.32 -0.94
C VAL A 113 6.35 -1.68 -1.30
N THR A 114 6.31 -0.48 -1.88
CA THR A 114 7.51 0.35 -2.04
C THR A 114 7.45 1.50 -1.06
N LEU A 115 8.57 1.79 -0.42
CA LEU A 115 8.76 2.84 0.57
C LEU A 115 9.82 3.82 0.06
N TRP A 116 9.60 5.10 0.30
CA TRP A 116 10.54 6.17 -0.03
C TRP A 116 10.83 7.03 1.21
N ALA A 117 12.04 7.57 1.30
CA ALA A 117 12.48 8.36 2.45
C ALA A 117 12.56 9.88 2.18
N ASP A 118 12.73 10.31 0.93
CA ASP A 118 12.88 11.72 0.57
C ASP A 118 11.65 12.57 0.92
N GLN A 119 10.48 12.05 0.59
CA GLN A 119 9.19 12.43 1.14
C GLN A 119 8.57 11.14 1.68
N PRO A 120 8.62 10.87 2.99
CA PRO A 120 8.20 9.59 3.53
C PRO A 120 6.82 9.13 3.07
N HIS A 121 6.78 8.11 2.22
CA HIS A 121 5.54 7.55 1.69
C HIS A 121 5.67 6.07 1.36
N ALA A 122 4.51 5.42 1.24
CA ALA A 122 4.36 4.02 0.88
C ALA A 122 3.36 3.88 -0.28
N GLN A 123 3.66 2.96 -1.20
CA GLN A 123 2.75 2.51 -2.25
C GLN A 123 2.51 1.02 -2.08
N LEU A 124 1.25 0.61 -1.98
CA LEU A 124 0.81 -0.78 -1.94
C LEU A 124 0.01 -1.11 -3.20
N ALA A 125 0.41 -2.16 -3.91
CA ALA A 125 -0.33 -2.71 -5.05
C ALA A 125 -0.15 -4.23 -5.14
N ARG A 126 -1.09 -4.89 -5.80
CA ARG A 126 -0.96 -6.31 -6.16
C ARG A 126 -0.51 -6.41 -7.62
N TYR A 127 0.41 -7.30 -7.90
CA TYR A 127 0.97 -7.53 -9.23
C TYR A 127 0.74 -8.97 -9.68
N ARG A 128 0.68 -9.15 -10.99
CA ARG A 128 0.77 -10.45 -11.65
C ARG A 128 1.91 -10.47 -12.66
N TRP A 129 2.48 -11.64 -12.87
CA TRP A 129 3.47 -11.88 -13.91
C TRP A 129 3.40 -13.34 -14.37
N ALA A 130 3.61 -13.59 -15.65
CA ALA A 130 3.73 -14.92 -16.22
C ALA A 130 4.84 -14.96 -17.29
N PRO A 131 5.44 -16.14 -17.57
CA PRO A 131 6.37 -16.31 -18.67
C PRO A 131 5.80 -15.79 -19.99
N GLY A 132 6.56 -14.94 -20.67
CA GLY A 132 6.15 -14.29 -21.92
C GLY A 132 5.56 -12.88 -21.76
N MET A 133 5.24 -12.45 -20.53
CA MET A 133 4.94 -11.04 -20.25
C MET A 133 6.23 -10.21 -20.29
N ALA A 134 6.19 -9.06 -20.99
CA ALA A 134 7.33 -8.14 -21.06
C ALA A 134 7.63 -7.49 -19.70
N GLU A 135 6.57 -7.19 -18.95
CA GLU A 135 6.62 -6.62 -17.61
C GLU A 135 5.50 -7.21 -16.75
N ARG A 136 5.63 -7.05 -15.44
CA ARG A 136 4.54 -7.33 -14.50
C ARG A 136 3.41 -6.32 -14.70
N GLU A 137 2.19 -6.74 -14.42
CA GLU A 137 1.01 -5.89 -14.50
C GLU A 137 0.38 -5.71 -13.12
N ARG A 138 -0.19 -4.53 -12.87
CA ARG A 138 -1.01 -4.30 -11.67
C ARG A 138 -2.31 -5.10 -11.80
N MET A 139 -2.68 -5.75 -10.70
CA MET A 139 -3.86 -6.59 -10.61
C MET A 139 -4.93 -5.87 -9.79
N ALA A 140 -6.16 -5.88 -10.33
CA ALA A 140 -7.36 -5.49 -9.60
C ALA A 140 -7.57 -6.41 -8.39
N TYR A 141 -7.76 -5.84 -7.21
CA TYR A 141 -7.98 -6.59 -5.97
C TYR A 141 -9.28 -6.17 -5.27
N PRO A 142 -10.31 -7.04 -5.22
CA PRO A 142 -11.53 -6.75 -4.48
C PRO A 142 -11.26 -6.67 -2.97
N ALA A 143 -11.57 -5.53 -2.36
CA ALA A 143 -11.34 -5.29 -0.94
C ALA A 143 -12.53 -4.58 -0.31
N THR A 144 -12.95 -5.05 0.87
CA THR A 144 -13.94 -4.31 1.67
C THR A 144 -13.36 -2.98 2.13
N PHE A 145 -14.21 -1.98 2.40
CA PHE A 145 -13.75 -0.70 2.98
C PHE A 145 -12.98 -0.92 4.29
N ALA A 146 -13.42 -1.88 5.10
CA ALA A 146 -12.73 -2.24 6.34
C ALA A 146 -11.29 -2.73 6.10
N LEU A 147 -11.07 -3.55 5.06
CA LEU A 147 -9.73 -4.00 4.68
C LEU A 147 -8.88 -2.83 4.18
N ILE A 148 -9.43 -1.97 3.32
CA ILE A 148 -8.75 -0.76 2.82
C ILE A 148 -8.34 0.17 3.97
N GLY A 149 -9.26 0.46 4.89
CA GLY A 149 -8.97 1.27 6.07
C GLY A 149 -7.87 0.66 6.94
N ARG A 150 -7.88 -0.67 7.11
CA ARG A 150 -6.85 -1.38 7.86
C ARG A 150 -5.48 -1.33 7.16
N MET A 151 -5.43 -1.45 5.83
CA MET A 151 -4.19 -1.30 5.05
C MET A 151 -3.62 0.12 5.20
N ALA A 152 -4.45 1.15 5.04
CA ALA A 152 -4.03 2.54 5.18
C ALA A 152 -3.50 2.85 6.59
N GLU A 153 -4.19 2.37 7.63
CA GLU A 153 -3.74 2.52 9.02
C GLU A 153 -2.41 1.81 9.27
N ALA A 154 -2.27 0.57 8.80
CA ALA A 154 -1.06 -0.22 8.96
C ALA A 154 0.16 0.45 8.31
N LEU A 155 -0.01 1.05 7.12
CA LEU A 155 1.03 1.81 6.45
C LEU A 155 1.35 3.11 7.21
N ALA A 156 0.35 3.81 7.76
CA ALA A 156 0.55 5.05 8.50
C ALA A 156 1.33 4.83 9.79
N GLU A 157 0.94 3.82 10.55
CA GLU A 157 1.68 3.42 11.75
C GLU A 157 3.11 2.92 11.42
N ALA A 158 3.35 2.40 10.21
CA ALA A 158 4.69 1.96 9.81
C ALA A 158 5.60 3.11 9.37
N LEU A 159 5.05 4.16 8.74
CA LEU A 159 5.81 5.35 8.34
C LEU A 159 6.15 6.27 9.53
N ALA A 160 5.48 6.10 10.67
CA ALA A 160 5.66 6.91 11.88
C ALA A 160 6.68 6.33 12.89
N GLU A 161 7.33 5.21 12.57
CA GLU A 161 8.42 4.61 13.39
C GLU A 161 9.72 5.42 13.36
#